data_AF-A0A7W7HEM7-F1
#
_entry.id   AF-A0A7W7HEM7-F1
#
_cell.length_a   1.000
_cell.length_b   1.000
_cell.length_c   1.000
_cell.angle_alpha   90.00
_cell.angle_beta   90.00
_cell.angle_gamma   90.00
#
_symmetry.space_group_name_H-M   'P 1'
#
loop_
_entity.id
_entity.type
_entity.pdbx_description
1 polymer ?
#
loop_
_entity_poly.entity_id
_entity_poly.type
_entity_poly.pdbx_seq_one_letter_code
_entity_poly.pdbx_strand_id
1 'polypeptide(L)'
;MIQHPHQLHAQAALWSLRAALRHLDEHRDALLIRRPQLGPAEARPRSLASLARHDELLRAEKAERAAGSLRGLKPSAGSAAPGDAPGLADLERDLYQVLVDVHTMLAYHHHRNRLLAWTGHWHRVLDAWGITRDARWTWISTVLPVTVPHLAEAVRLLLDDADQQVRAYAGLDADLLAPPLAPPCPACDRRRLRIQTSAPDSGRWTVVCAAACMCIGEACPCGMDVQERGVRHIWAPDSGLAVSIAAGVRTMGLAA
;
A
#
# COMPACT_ATOMS: atom_id res chain seq x y z
N MET A 1 -4.45 12.25 18.93
CA MET A 1 -3.01 12.12 19.21
C MET A 1 -2.31 12.75 18.02
N ILE A 2 -1.51 13.80 18.22
CA ILE A 2 -0.82 14.45 17.11
C ILE A 2 0.22 13.47 16.57
N GLN A 3 0.12 13.10 15.29
CA GLN A 3 1.04 12.18 14.62
C GLN A 3 2.10 12.97 13.85
N HIS A 4 3.35 12.54 13.97
CA HIS A 4 4.46 13.05 13.19
C HIS A 4 4.30 12.65 11.71
N PRO A 5 4.66 13.49 10.73
CA PRO A 5 4.48 13.17 9.30
C PRO A 5 5.18 11.88 8.86
N HIS A 6 6.35 11.52 9.41
CA HIS A 6 6.96 10.21 9.18
C HIS A 6 6.09 9.03 9.63
N GLN A 7 5.38 9.15 10.76
CA GLN A 7 4.45 8.11 11.23
C GLN A 7 3.24 8.02 10.31
N LEU A 8 2.70 9.16 9.87
CA LEU A 8 1.58 9.21 8.91
C LEU A 8 1.95 8.54 7.59
N HIS A 9 3.10 8.88 7.01
CA HIS A 9 3.55 8.27 5.76
C HIS A 9 3.82 6.77 5.91
N ALA A 10 4.44 6.34 7.02
CA ALA A 10 4.67 4.91 7.29
C ALA A 10 3.36 4.14 7.41
N GLN A 11 2.37 4.71 8.10
CA GLN A 11 1.06 4.10 8.27
C GLN A 11 0.28 4.03 6.95
N ALA A 12 0.35 5.07 6.13
CA ALA A 12 -0.25 5.06 4.80
C ALA A 12 0.43 4.06 3.86
N ALA A 13 1.76 3.97 3.87
CA ALA A 13 2.51 2.96 3.11
C ALA A 13 2.12 1.53 3.53
N LEU A 14 1.95 1.29 4.83
CA LEU A 14 1.49 0.00 5.36
C LEU A 14 0.11 -0.37 4.81
N TRP A 15 -0.83 0.57 4.81
CA TRP A 15 -2.18 0.34 4.31
C TRP A 15 -2.21 0.15 2.80
N SER A 16 -1.44 0.95 2.06
CA SER A 16 -1.26 0.82 0.61
C SER A 16 -0.75 -0.58 0.24
N LEU A 17 0.33 -1.03 0.88
CA LEU A 17 0.91 -2.35 0.66
C LEU A 17 -0.09 -3.46 1.01
N ARG A 18 -0.79 -3.34 2.15
CA ARG A 18 -1.81 -4.33 2.55
C ARG A 18 -2.93 -4.43 1.52
N ALA A 19 -3.40 -3.31 0.97
CA ALA A 19 -4.44 -3.30 -0.07
C ALA A 19 -3.94 -3.92 -1.38
N ALA A 20 -2.72 -3.58 -1.80
CA ALA A 20 -2.10 -4.15 -3.00
C ALA A 20 -1.92 -5.68 -2.87
N LEU A 21 -1.55 -6.15 -1.67
CA LEU A 21 -1.42 -7.58 -1.37
C LEU A 21 -2.76 -8.32 -1.36
N ARG A 22 -3.83 -7.73 -0.82
CA ARG A 22 -5.16 -8.33 -0.91
C ARG A 22 -5.60 -8.46 -2.37
N HIS A 23 -5.38 -7.43 -3.18
CA HIS A 23 -5.65 -7.50 -4.62
C HIS A 23 -4.83 -8.60 -5.30
N LEU A 24 -3.54 -8.73 -4.97
CA LEU A 24 -2.69 -9.79 -5.48
C LEU A 24 -3.21 -11.19 -5.10
N ASP A 25 -3.67 -11.37 -3.86
CA ASP A 25 -4.23 -12.63 -3.37
C ASP A 25 -5.58 -12.95 -4.07
N GLU A 26 -6.46 -11.96 -4.23
CA GLU A 26 -7.76 -12.08 -4.90
C GLU A 26 -7.65 -12.38 -6.40
N HIS A 27 -6.64 -11.83 -7.07
CA HIS A 27 -6.43 -11.97 -8.51
C HIS A 27 -5.25 -12.87 -8.88
N ARG A 28 -4.75 -13.67 -7.93
CA ARG A 28 -3.54 -14.49 -8.08
C ARG A 28 -3.56 -15.35 -9.34
N ASP A 29 -4.64 -16.09 -9.56
CA ASP A 29 -4.78 -17.00 -10.70
C ASP A 29 -4.76 -16.24 -12.03
N ALA A 30 -5.52 -15.14 -12.13
CA ALA A 30 -5.54 -14.30 -13.32
C ALA A 30 -4.16 -13.67 -13.62
N LEU A 31 -3.42 -13.27 -12.58
CA LEU A 31 -2.08 -12.72 -12.72
C LEU A 31 -1.06 -13.77 -13.16
N LEU A 32 -1.11 -14.99 -12.60
CA LEU A 32 -0.27 -16.12 -13.04
C LEU A 32 -0.57 -16.54 -14.49
N ILE A 33 -1.78 -16.30 -14.97
CA ILE A 33 -2.16 -16.51 -16.36
C ILE A 33 -1.56 -15.44 -17.27
N ARG A 34 -1.66 -14.15 -16.90
CA ARG A 34 -1.14 -13.02 -17.69
C ARG A 34 0.37 -12.92 -17.66
N ARG A 35 0.99 -13.31 -16.54
CA ARG A 35 2.43 -13.36 -16.31
C ARG A 35 2.81 -14.77 -15.88
N PRO A 36 2.77 -15.76 -16.80
CA PRO A 36 3.19 -17.11 -16.48
C PRO A 36 4.60 -17.04 -15.94
N GLN A 37 4.81 -17.55 -14.72
CA GLN A 37 6.15 -17.76 -14.22
C GLN A 37 6.82 -18.77 -15.16
N LEU A 38 7.67 -18.25 -16.03
CA LEU A 38 8.52 -19.08 -16.84
C LEU A 38 9.65 -19.56 -15.91
N GLY A 39 9.37 -20.56 -15.07
CA GLY A 39 10.45 -21.44 -14.64
C GLY A 39 11.21 -21.95 -15.87
N PRO A 40 12.46 -22.44 -15.73
CA PRO A 40 13.21 -23.01 -16.85
C PRO A 40 12.28 -23.94 -17.63
N ALA A 41 12.26 -23.81 -18.97
CA ALA A 41 11.24 -24.41 -19.83
C ALA A 41 11.04 -25.93 -19.61
N GLU A 42 12.08 -26.58 -19.08
CA GLU A 42 12.19 -28.00 -18.75
C GLU A 42 11.39 -28.43 -17.50
N ALA A 43 10.98 -27.50 -16.62
CA ALA A 43 10.30 -27.80 -15.36
C ALA A 43 8.76 -27.79 -15.43
N ARG A 44 8.15 -27.73 -16.63
CA ARG A 44 6.68 -27.57 -16.76
C ARG A 44 5.96 -28.82 -17.25
N PRO A 45 5.27 -29.56 -16.36
CA PRO A 45 4.16 -30.40 -16.77
C PRO A 45 2.88 -29.55 -16.79
N ARG A 46 2.44 -29.12 -17.98
CA ARG A 46 1.07 -28.61 -18.16
C ARG A 46 0.17 -29.78 -18.51
N SER A 47 -0.62 -30.26 -17.55
CA SER A 47 -1.69 -31.21 -17.86
C SER A 47 -2.73 -30.56 -18.78
N LEU A 48 -3.39 -31.34 -19.64
CA LEU A 48 -4.47 -30.86 -20.51
C LEU A 48 -5.57 -30.13 -19.73
N ALA A 49 -5.86 -30.57 -18.50
CA ALA A 49 -6.82 -29.92 -17.61
C ALA A 49 -6.38 -28.52 -17.14
N SER A 50 -5.06 -28.27 -17.03
CA SER A 50 -4.54 -26.94 -16.71
C SER A 50 -4.66 -25.99 -17.92
N LEU A 51 -4.42 -26.51 -19.14
CA LEU A 51 -4.60 -25.73 -20.38
C LEU A 51 -6.08 -25.40 -20.65
N ALA A 52 -6.99 -26.33 -20.38
CA ALA A 52 -8.43 -26.09 -20.55
C ALA A 52 -8.95 -25.00 -19.58
N ARG A 53 -8.55 -25.05 -18.31
CA ARG A 53 -8.87 -23.99 -17.32
C ARG A 53 -8.30 -22.64 -17.72
N HIS A 54 -7.11 -22.62 -18.32
CA HIS A 54 -6.48 -21.40 -18.82
C HIS A 54 -7.29 -20.77 -19.96
N ASP A 55 -7.74 -21.57 -20.92
CA ASP A 55 -8.55 -21.10 -22.05
C ASP A 55 -9.91 -20.55 -21.58
N GLU A 56 -10.51 -21.15 -20.55
CA GLU A 56 -11.75 -20.66 -19.96
C GLU A 56 -11.60 -19.29 -19.28
N LEU A 57 -10.52 -19.09 -18.52
CA LEU A 57 -10.23 -17.81 -17.85
C LEU A 57 -9.95 -16.68 -18.86
N LEU A 58 -9.23 -16.97 -19.95
CA LEU A 58 -9.00 -16.00 -21.02
C LEU A 58 -10.31 -15.60 -21.73
N ARG A 59 -11.24 -16.55 -21.91
CA ARG A 59 -12.56 -16.27 -22.47
C ARG A 59 -13.41 -15.39 -21.54
N ALA A 60 -13.39 -15.65 -20.23
CA ALA A 60 -14.10 -14.85 -19.23
C ALA A 60 -13.59 -13.40 -19.18
N GLU A 61 -12.26 -13.20 -19.11
CA GLU A 61 -11.66 -11.86 -19.12
C GLU A 61 -12.03 -11.06 -20.38
N LYS A 62 -12.02 -11.73 -21.55
CA LYS A 62 -12.41 -11.09 -22.81
C LYS A 62 -13.86 -10.62 -22.78
N ALA A 63 -14.76 -11.41 -22.18
CA ALA A 63 -16.17 -11.04 -22.02
C ALA A 63 -16.33 -9.84 -21.08
N GLU A 64 -15.62 -9.81 -19.95
CA GLU A 64 -15.63 -8.70 -19.00
C GLU A 64 -15.12 -7.38 -19.62
N ARG A 65 -14.03 -7.44 -20.40
CA ARG A 65 -13.54 -6.28 -21.15
C ARG A 65 -14.56 -5.78 -22.17
N ALA A 66 -15.21 -6.69 -22.89
CA ALA A 66 -16.26 -6.33 -23.84
C ALA A 66 -17.46 -5.68 -23.14
N ALA A 67 -17.78 -6.11 -21.92
CA ALA A 67 -18.82 -5.52 -21.08
C ALA A 67 -18.39 -4.17 -20.45
N GLY A 68 -17.12 -3.77 -20.59
CA GLY A 68 -16.60 -2.52 -20.03
C GLY A 68 -16.37 -2.53 -18.51
N SER A 69 -16.51 -3.69 -17.84
CA SER A 69 -16.29 -3.82 -16.40
C SER A 69 -14.84 -3.61 -15.99
N LEU A 70 -13.91 -3.71 -16.93
CA LEU A 70 -12.46 -3.53 -16.73
C LEU A 70 -11.93 -2.19 -17.32
N ARG A 71 -12.78 -1.16 -17.48
CA ARG A 71 -12.35 0.17 -17.95
C ARG A 71 -11.30 0.77 -17.01
N GLY A 72 -10.15 1.17 -17.58
CA GLY A 72 -9.02 1.77 -16.84
C GLY A 72 -7.82 0.84 -16.66
N LEU A 73 -8.02 -0.47 -16.76
CA LEU A 73 -6.93 -1.45 -16.76
C LEU A 73 -6.26 -1.44 -18.14
N LYS A 74 -5.05 -0.87 -18.24
CA LYS A 74 -4.25 -0.99 -19.45
C LYS A 74 -3.96 -2.48 -19.72
N PRO A 75 -4.15 -2.99 -20.95
CA PRO A 75 -3.46 -4.22 -21.33
C PRO A 75 -1.97 -3.97 -21.08
N SER A 76 -1.24 -4.95 -20.56
CA SER A 76 0.18 -4.86 -20.21
C SER A 76 1.03 -4.49 -21.44
N ALA A 77 1.00 -3.21 -21.80
CA ALA A 77 1.77 -2.60 -22.86
C ALA A 77 3.04 -2.08 -22.20
N GLY A 78 3.99 -3.00 -22.07
CA GLY A 78 5.25 -2.75 -21.39
C GLY A 78 5.65 -3.95 -20.54
N SER A 79 5.68 -5.15 -21.13
CA SER A 79 6.56 -6.18 -20.57
C SER A 79 7.97 -5.62 -20.69
N ALA A 80 8.59 -5.30 -19.55
CA ALA A 80 10.03 -5.40 -19.43
C ALA A 80 10.46 -6.72 -20.09
N ALA A 81 11.62 -6.73 -20.75
CA ALA A 81 12.12 -7.92 -21.40
C ALA A 81 11.96 -9.15 -20.48
N PRO A 82 11.52 -10.33 -20.98
CA PRO A 82 11.14 -11.48 -20.15
C PRO A 82 12.23 -12.04 -19.21
N GLY A 83 13.42 -11.46 -19.19
CA GLY A 83 14.57 -11.93 -18.41
C GLY A 83 14.71 -11.36 -16.99
N ASP A 84 14.17 -10.16 -16.70
CA ASP A 84 14.60 -9.42 -15.48
C ASP A 84 13.48 -9.15 -14.46
N ALA A 85 12.21 -9.40 -14.78
CA ALA A 85 11.11 -9.17 -13.84
C ALA A 85 10.96 -10.38 -12.88
N PRO A 86 11.00 -10.19 -11.55
CA PRO A 86 10.87 -11.28 -10.59
C PRO A 86 9.54 -12.01 -10.77
N GLY A 87 9.57 -13.34 -10.62
CA GLY A 87 8.33 -14.13 -10.57
C GLY A 87 7.55 -13.80 -9.30
N LEU A 88 6.24 -14.13 -9.25
CA LEU A 88 5.43 -14.01 -8.03
C LEU A 88 6.10 -14.67 -6.80
N ALA A 89 6.83 -15.78 -6.98
CA ALA A 89 7.49 -16.48 -5.87
C ALA A 89 8.69 -15.69 -5.31
N ASP A 90 9.46 -15.04 -6.20
CA ASP A 90 10.55 -14.16 -5.79
C ASP A 90 9.99 -12.93 -5.07
N LEU A 91 8.95 -12.31 -5.65
CA LEU A 91 8.23 -11.19 -5.04
C LEU A 91 7.70 -11.57 -3.65
N GLU A 92 7.06 -12.73 -3.49
CA GLU A 92 6.55 -13.20 -2.20
C GLU A 92 7.67 -13.40 -1.17
N ARG A 93 8.82 -13.93 -1.59
CA ARG A 93 10.00 -14.09 -0.72
C ARG A 93 10.55 -12.74 -0.28
N ASP A 94 10.71 -11.81 -1.21
CA ASP A 94 11.28 -10.49 -0.93
C ASP A 94 10.35 -9.69 -0.01
N LEU A 95 9.02 -9.76 -0.24
CA LEU A 95 8.02 -9.15 0.63
C LEU A 95 7.99 -9.77 2.03
N TYR A 96 8.14 -11.09 2.12
CA TYR A 96 8.26 -11.74 3.42
C TYR A 96 9.45 -11.20 4.20
N GLN A 97 10.60 -11.04 3.55
CA GLN A 97 11.80 -10.49 4.18
C GLN A 97 11.58 -9.04 4.64
N VAL A 98 11.01 -8.17 3.79
CA VAL A 98 10.67 -6.79 4.17
C VAL A 98 9.78 -6.75 5.42
N LEU A 99 8.74 -7.60 5.49
CA LEU A 99 7.86 -7.65 6.65
C LEU A 99 8.54 -8.20 7.90
N VAL A 100 9.51 -9.12 7.76
CA VAL A 100 10.34 -9.59 8.88
C VAL A 100 11.25 -8.47 9.38
N ASP A 101 11.87 -7.70 8.49
CA ASP A 101 12.75 -6.59 8.85
C ASP A 101 11.99 -5.48 9.56
N VAL A 102 10.88 -5.01 8.99
CA VAL A 102 9.99 -4.02 9.60
C VAL A 102 9.52 -4.48 10.98
N HIS A 103 9.08 -5.73 11.08
CA HIS A 103 8.64 -6.29 12.35
C HIS A 103 9.77 -6.33 13.38
N THR A 104 10.96 -6.79 12.99
CA THR A 104 12.13 -6.91 13.88
C THR A 104 12.58 -5.54 14.39
N MET A 105 12.64 -4.54 13.51
CA MET A 105 12.98 -3.17 13.87
C MET A 105 11.99 -2.59 14.91
N LEU A 106 10.69 -2.75 14.67
CA LEU A 106 9.65 -2.27 15.58
C LEU A 106 9.64 -3.05 16.90
N ALA A 107 9.80 -4.37 16.84
CA ALA A 107 9.79 -5.23 18.03
C ALA A 107 10.99 -4.94 18.91
N TYR A 108 12.16 -4.74 18.30
CA TYR A 108 13.36 -4.30 19.01
C TYR A 108 13.17 -2.94 19.64
N HIS A 109 12.55 -1.97 18.97
CA HIS A 109 12.31 -0.66 19.56
C HIS A 109 11.31 -0.71 20.73
N HIS A 110 10.24 -1.49 20.59
CA HIS A 110 9.16 -1.57 21.57
C HIS A 110 9.32 -2.68 22.62
N HIS A 111 10.46 -3.40 22.66
CA HIS A 111 10.66 -4.58 23.53
C HIS A 111 10.49 -4.31 25.04
N ARG A 112 10.69 -3.06 25.49
CA ARG A 112 10.52 -2.65 26.89
C ARG A 112 9.13 -2.11 27.20
N ASN A 113 8.31 -1.85 26.19
CA ASN A 113 6.96 -1.34 26.38
C ASN A 113 6.02 -2.50 26.67
N ARG A 114 5.54 -2.64 27.91
CA ARG A 114 4.68 -3.78 28.31
C ARG A 114 3.41 -3.95 27.48
N LEU A 115 2.92 -2.89 26.83
CA LEU A 115 1.72 -2.91 26.00
C LEU A 115 2.02 -3.23 24.53
N LEU A 116 3.24 -2.92 24.05
CA LEU A 116 3.62 -3.02 22.63
C LEU A 116 4.67 -4.10 22.36
N ALA A 117 5.31 -4.61 23.41
CA ALA A 117 6.35 -5.62 23.32
C ALA A 117 5.80 -6.87 22.64
N TRP A 118 6.48 -7.27 21.56
CA TRP A 118 6.20 -8.52 20.89
C TRP A 118 6.72 -9.68 21.73
N THR A 119 5.85 -10.27 22.54
CA THR A 119 6.19 -11.43 23.38
C THR A 119 5.88 -12.74 22.66
N GLY A 120 6.44 -13.86 23.14
CA GLY A 120 6.05 -15.21 22.68
C GLY A 120 4.56 -15.54 22.85
N HIS A 121 3.78 -14.69 23.55
CA HIS A 121 2.33 -14.77 23.57
C HIS A 121 1.72 -14.41 22.20
N TRP A 122 2.29 -13.44 21.48
CA TRP A 122 1.85 -13.10 20.13
C TRP A 122 2.03 -14.28 19.17
N HIS A 123 3.17 -14.96 19.17
CA HIS A 123 3.35 -16.19 18.37
C HIS A 123 2.27 -17.24 18.64
N ARG A 124 1.95 -17.49 19.92
CA ARG A 124 0.89 -18.45 20.30
C ARG A 124 -0.52 -18.02 19.87
N VAL A 125 -0.84 -16.72 19.96
CA VAL A 125 -2.13 -16.18 19.50
C VAL A 125 -2.24 -16.25 17.97
N LEU A 126 -1.16 -15.97 17.26
CA LEU A 126 -1.09 -16.01 15.79
C LEU A 126 -1.21 -17.43 15.24
N ASP A 127 -0.49 -18.38 15.84
CA ASP A 127 -0.51 -19.79 15.45
C ASP A 127 -1.85 -20.45 15.77
N ALA A 128 -2.45 -20.14 16.93
CA ALA A 128 -3.74 -20.72 17.35
C ALA A 128 -4.92 -20.27 16.48
N TRP A 129 -4.81 -19.13 15.78
CA TRP A 129 -5.90 -18.59 14.96
C TRP A 129 -5.75 -18.93 13.47
N GLY A 130 -4.63 -19.50 13.03
CA GLY A 130 -4.38 -19.74 11.60
C GLY A 130 -4.22 -18.44 10.79
N ILE A 131 -3.96 -17.32 11.47
CA ILE A 131 -3.93 -15.95 10.92
C ILE A 131 -2.50 -15.42 11.07
N THR A 132 -1.56 -15.94 10.27
CA THR A 132 -0.15 -15.55 10.42
C THR A 132 0.16 -14.17 9.82
N ARG A 133 -0.59 -13.75 8.78
CA ARG A 133 -0.37 -12.48 8.07
C ARG A 133 -1.14 -11.30 8.66
N ASP A 134 -2.46 -11.41 8.86
CA ASP A 134 -3.32 -10.26 9.25
C ASP A 134 -3.04 -9.71 10.65
N ALA A 135 -2.65 -10.55 11.60
CA ALA A 135 -2.39 -10.07 12.94
C ALA A 135 -0.98 -9.44 13.08
N ARG A 136 -0.01 -9.82 12.23
CA ARG A 136 1.22 -9.03 12.05
C ARG A 136 0.90 -7.63 11.51
N TRP A 137 0.06 -7.53 10.47
CA TRP A 137 -0.39 -6.22 9.95
C TRP A 137 -1.07 -5.37 11.01
N THR A 138 -1.95 -6.00 11.80
CA THR A 138 -2.68 -5.33 12.87
C THR A 138 -1.72 -4.76 13.90
N TRP A 139 -0.75 -5.56 14.37
CA TRP A 139 0.25 -5.08 15.31
C TRP A 139 1.11 -3.95 14.73
N ILE A 140 1.64 -4.09 13.50
CA ILE A 140 2.44 -3.03 12.87
C ILE A 140 1.61 -1.72 12.79
N SER A 141 0.34 -1.83 12.40
CA SER A 141 -0.57 -0.67 12.31
C SER A 141 -0.83 0.01 13.66
N THR A 142 -0.77 -0.76 14.76
CA THR A 142 -0.96 -0.29 16.13
C THR A 142 0.30 0.37 16.69
N VAL A 143 1.49 -0.16 16.39
CA VAL A 143 2.74 0.39 16.93
C VAL A 143 3.27 1.59 16.16
N LEU A 144 3.00 1.67 14.84
CA LEU A 144 3.51 2.76 14.00
C LEU A 144 3.18 4.19 14.50
N PRO A 145 1.94 4.49 14.94
CA PRO A 145 1.57 5.81 15.48
C PRO A 145 2.40 6.27 16.69
N VAL A 146 2.99 5.34 17.44
CA VAL A 146 3.75 5.61 18.66
C VAL A 146 5.25 5.33 18.49
N THR A 147 5.68 5.00 17.27
CA THR A 147 7.08 4.78 16.91
C THR A 147 7.80 6.11 16.71
N VAL A 148 9.04 6.22 17.19
CA VAL A 148 9.85 7.43 17.01
C VAL A 148 10.02 7.81 15.53
N PRO A 149 10.07 9.11 15.17
CA PRO A 149 10.00 9.57 13.78
C PRO A 149 11.04 8.96 12.82
N HIS A 150 12.31 8.89 13.22
CA HIS A 150 13.38 8.33 12.37
C HIS A 150 13.16 6.84 12.06
N LEU A 151 12.62 6.09 13.03
CA LEU A 151 12.31 4.68 12.82
C LEU A 151 11.06 4.52 11.93
N ALA A 152 10.06 5.39 12.10
CA ALA A 152 8.91 5.44 11.20
C ALA A 152 9.33 5.76 9.76
N GLU A 153 10.29 6.67 9.56
CA GLU A 153 10.85 6.94 8.24
C GLU A 153 11.53 5.72 7.62
N ALA A 154 12.38 5.02 8.37
CA ALA A 154 13.05 3.81 7.89
C ALA A 154 12.02 2.72 7.51
N VAL A 155 11.00 2.52 8.34
CA VAL A 155 9.90 1.59 8.05
C VAL A 155 9.13 2.02 6.81
N ARG A 156 8.82 3.32 6.66
CA ARG A 156 8.15 3.86 5.48
C ARG A 156 8.93 3.53 4.20
N LEU A 157 10.24 3.74 4.18
CA LEU A 157 11.06 3.48 2.98
C LEU A 157 10.99 2.01 2.54
N LEU A 158 11.05 1.08 3.49
CA LEU A 158 10.91 -0.36 3.21
C LEU A 158 9.51 -0.70 2.69
N LEU A 159 8.47 -0.12 3.29
CA LEU A 159 7.08 -0.36 2.89
C LEU A 159 6.74 0.26 1.53
N ASP A 160 7.26 1.46 1.23
CA ASP A 160 7.06 2.14 -0.06
C ASP A 160 7.67 1.33 -1.22
N ASP A 161 8.89 0.81 -1.05
CA ASP A 161 9.55 -0.03 -2.06
C ASP A 161 8.77 -1.34 -2.29
N ALA A 162 8.40 -2.02 -1.20
CA ALA A 162 7.55 -3.21 -1.27
C ALA A 162 6.19 -2.95 -1.94
N ASP A 163 5.51 -1.85 -1.61
CA ASP A 163 4.24 -1.46 -2.23
C ASP A 163 4.41 -1.20 -3.72
N GLN A 164 5.45 -0.47 -4.11
CA GLN A 164 5.76 -0.19 -5.50
C GLN A 164 6.01 -1.48 -6.31
N GLN A 165 6.75 -2.44 -5.74
CA GLN A 165 7.00 -3.74 -6.37
C GLN A 165 5.71 -4.55 -6.55
N VAL A 166 4.87 -4.64 -5.52
CA VAL A 166 3.57 -5.35 -5.59
C VAL A 166 2.66 -4.70 -6.63
N ARG A 167 2.53 -3.37 -6.60
CA ARG A 167 1.68 -2.65 -7.55
C ARG A 167 2.17 -2.80 -8.98
N ALA A 168 3.48 -2.70 -9.21
CA ALA A 168 4.07 -2.94 -10.54
C ALA A 168 3.84 -4.38 -11.03
N TYR A 169 3.90 -5.35 -10.12
CA TYR A 169 3.60 -6.74 -10.44
C TYR A 169 2.12 -6.94 -10.79
N ALA A 170 1.22 -6.43 -9.96
CA ALA A 170 -0.23 -6.55 -10.12
C ALA A 170 -0.81 -5.65 -11.23
N GLY A 171 -0.04 -4.68 -11.74
CA GLY A 171 -0.52 -3.70 -12.71
C GLY A 171 -1.47 -2.66 -12.09
N LEU A 172 -1.24 -2.33 -10.82
CA LEU A 172 -2.00 -1.34 -10.06
C LEU A 172 -1.37 0.05 -10.20
N ASP A 173 -2.21 1.08 -10.24
CA ASP A 173 -1.78 2.47 -10.09
C ASP A 173 -1.38 2.77 -8.63
N ALA A 174 -0.76 3.93 -8.40
CA ALA A 174 -0.47 4.41 -7.04
C ALA A 174 -1.76 4.61 -6.22
N ASP A 175 -1.69 4.39 -4.89
CA ASP A 175 -2.80 4.66 -3.95
C ASP A 175 -3.05 6.16 -3.74
N LEU A 176 -3.41 6.86 -4.80
CA LEU A 176 -3.57 8.32 -4.80
C LEU A 176 -4.79 8.72 -5.62
N LEU A 177 -5.92 8.87 -4.92
CA LEU A 177 -7.13 9.40 -5.51
C LEU A 177 -7.03 10.93 -5.65
N ALA A 178 -7.36 11.47 -6.82
CA ALA A 178 -7.57 12.92 -6.98
C ALA A 178 -8.97 13.29 -6.49
N PRO A 179 -9.11 14.10 -5.43
CA PRO A 179 -10.42 14.60 -5.06
C PRO A 179 -10.92 15.58 -6.13
N PRO A 180 -12.23 15.58 -6.43
CA PRO A 180 -12.81 16.59 -7.30
C PRO A 180 -12.62 17.96 -6.66
N LEU A 181 -12.23 18.95 -7.47
CA LEU A 181 -11.94 20.31 -7.00
C LEU A 181 -10.88 20.37 -5.88
N ALA A 182 -9.87 19.48 -5.94
CA ALA A 182 -8.76 19.45 -4.98
C ALA A 182 -8.28 20.87 -4.63
N PRO A 183 -8.35 21.28 -3.35
CA PRO A 183 -7.84 22.58 -2.96
C PRO A 183 -6.33 22.64 -3.26
N PRO A 184 -5.78 23.84 -3.49
CA PRO A 184 -4.34 23.99 -3.65
C PRO A 184 -3.63 23.57 -2.36
N CYS A 185 -2.43 23.02 -2.51
CA CYS A 185 -1.54 22.83 -1.35
C CYS A 185 -1.21 24.22 -0.77
N PRO A 186 -1.41 24.46 0.54
CA PRO A 186 -1.15 25.77 1.16
C PRO A 186 0.29 26.27 1.02
N ALA A 187 1.25 25.39 0.73
CA ALA A 187 2.66 25.74 0.60
C ALA A 187 3.14 25.97 -0.83
N CYS A 188 2.74 25.14 -1.80
CA CYS A 188 3.17 25.31 -3.19
C CYS A 188 2.09 25.86 -4.13
N ASP A 189 0.89 26.09 -3.61
CA ASP A 189 -0.30 26.57 -4.33
C ASP A 189 -0.75 25.70 -5.52
N ARG A 190 -0.19 24.49 -5.66
CA ARG A 190 -0.57 23.56 -6.73
C ARG A 190 -1.77 22.71 -6.30
N ARG A 191 -2.74 22.55 -7.19
CA ARG A 191 -3.91 21.65 -7.04
C ARG A 191 -3.53 20.18 -7.30
N ARG A 192 -2.58 19.68 -6.50
CA ARG A 192 -2.03 18.31 -6.60
C ARG A 192 -2.21 17.55 -5.29
N LEU A 193 -3.17 17.95 -4.45
CA LEU A 193 -3.53 17.17 -3.27
C LEU A 193 -4.20 15.86 -3.70
N ARG A 194 -3.82 14.77 -3.02
CA ARG A 194 -4.30 13.41 -3.28
C ARG A 194 -4.68 12.74 -1.97
N ILE A 195 -5.69 11.89 -2.01
CA ILE A 195 -6.13 11.08 -0.87
C ILE A 195 -5.48 9.71 -0.98
N GLN A 196 -4.92 9.21 0.12
CA GLN A 196 -4.51 7.82 0.24
C GLN A 196 -5.70 7.00 0.73
N THR A 197 -6.25 6.17 -0.15
CA THR A 197 -7.55 5.53 0.02
C THR A 197 -7.48 4.14 0.62
N SER A 198 -6.29 3.54 0.69
CA SER A 198 -6.12 2.15 1.15
C SER A 198 -6.30 1.96 2.66
N ALA A 199 -6.54 3.03 3.42
CA ALA A 199 -6.87 2.92 4.84
C ALA A 199 -8.16 2.09 5.05
N PRO A 200 -8.31 1.40 6.21
CA PRO A 200 -9.45 0.53 6.46
C PRO A 200 -10.83 1.19 6.38
N ASP A 201 -10.89 2.48 6.67
CA ASP A 201 -12.11 3.28 6.62
C ASP A 201 -11.77 4.73 6.22
N SER A 202 -12.77 5.45 5.69
CA SER A 202 -12.59 6.82 5.21
C SER A 202 -12.25 7.83 6.30
N GLY A 203 -12.49 7.50 7.58
CA GLY A 203 -12.08 8.30 8.72
C GLY A 203 -10.57 8.22 9.01
N ARG A 204 -9.84 7.34 8.32
CA ARG A 204 -8.39 7.17 8.43
C ARG A 204 -7.62 7.63 7.19
N TRP A 205 -8.31 8.23 6.22
CA TRP A 205 -7.65 8.72 5.02
C TRP A 205 -6.71 9.89 5.32
N THR A 206 -5.48 9.76 4.85
CA THR A 206 -4.51 10.85 4.84
C THR A 206 -4.57 11.58 3.49
N VAL A 207 -4.24 12.86 3.52
CA VAL A 207 -4.07 13.67 2.30
C VAL A 207 -2.59 13.94 2.12
N VAL A 208 -2.08 13.87 0.89
CA VAL A 208 -0.69 14.17 0.54
C VAL A 208 -0.58 15.16 -0.61
N CYS A 209 0.50 15.92 -0.66
CA CYS A 209 0.81 16.76 -1.81
C CYS A 209 1.63 15.99 -2.85
N ALA A 210 1.03 15.63 -3.98
CA ALA A 210 1.70 14.88 -5.05
C ALA A 210 2.66 15.73 -5.91
N ALA A 211 2.85 17.02 -5.61
CA ALA A 211 3.77 17.89 -6.33
C ALA A 211 5.24 17.79 -5.85
N ALA A 212 5.59 16.73 -5.09
CA ALA A 212 6.88 16.58 -4.40
C ALA A 212 7.23 17.79 -3.52
N CYS A 213 6.20 18.45 -2.96
CA CYS A 213 6.38 19.62 -2.11
C CYS A 213 6.88 19.19 -0.73
N MET A 214 7.98 19.79 -0.29
CA MET A 214 8.64 19.50 0.99
C MET A 214 8.38 20.63 1.98
N CYS A 215 8.17 20.28 3.25
CA CYS A 215 8.03 21.24 4.32
C CYS A 215 9.38 21.90 4.64
N ILE A 216 9.35 23.19 4.98
CA ILE A 216 10.55 23.99 5.31
C ILE A 216 10.73 24.20 6.82
N GLY A 217 9.93 23.51 7.65
CA GLY A 217 9.87 23.66 9.11
C GLY A 217 8.74 24.62 9.54
N GLU A 218 8.85 25.18 10.75
CA GLU A 218 7.80 25.99 11.43
C GLU A 218 7.26 27.19 10.65
N ALA A 219 8.03 27.73 9.70
CA ALA A 219 7.59 28.83 8.85
C ALA A 219 6.82 28.36 7.61
N CYS A 220 6.61 27.05 7.44
CA CYS A 220 5.92 26.51 6.28
C CYS A 220 4.41 26.77 6.40
N PRO A 221 3.77 27.38 5.39
CA PRO A 221 2.33 27.62 5.43
C PRO A 221 1.51 26.34 5.15
N CYS A 222 2.12 25.15 5.16
CA CYS A 222 1.47 23.89 4.79
C CYS A 222 0.29 23.50 5.69
N GLY A 223 0.23 24.00 6.93
CA GLY A 223 -0.85 23.70 7.86
C GLY A 223 -0.89 22.24 8.31
N MET A 224 0.23 21.50 8.22
CA MET A 224 0.37 20.21 8.91
C MET A 224 0.45 20.44 10.43
N ASP A 225 -0.10 19.52 11.22
CA ASP A 225 -0.07 19.61 12.69
C ASP A 225 1.36 19.56 13.25
N VAL A 226 2.25 18.83 12.59
CA VAL A 226 3.69 18.79 12.87
C VAL A 226 4.45 19.14 11.60
N GLN A 227 5.24 20.21 11.64
CA GLN A 227 5.98 20.73 10.50
C GLN A 227 7.45 20.30 10.54
N GLU A 228 7.75 19.18 9.88
CA GLU A 228 9.12 18.64 9.82
C GLU A 228 9.84 19.05 8.54
N ARG A 229 11.01 19.67 8.65
CA ARG A 229 11.79 20.14 7.49
C ARG A 229 12.21 18.95 6.62
N GLY A 230 12.07 19.10 5.31
CA GLY A 230 12.51 18.07 4.36
C GLY A 230 11.58 16.86 4.32
N VAL A 231 10.37 16.94 4.88
CA VAL A 231 9.34 15.90 4.77
C VAL A 231 8.24 16.34 3.80
N ARG A 232 7.77 15.41 2.96
CA ARG A 232 6.65 15.67 2.04
C ARG A 232 5.39 16.01 2.82
N HIS A 233 4.61 16.97 2.32
CA HIS A 233 3.36 17.34 2.97
C HIS A 233 2.37 16.17 3.01
N ILE A 234 1.94 15.87 4.23
CA ILE A 234 0.91 14.90 4.57
C ILE A 234 0.06 15.47 5.70
N TRP A 235 -1.25 15.31 5.60
CA TRP A 235 -2.20 15.77 6.60
C TRP A 235 -2.90 14.57 7.22
N ALA A 236 -2.95 14.58 8.56
CA ALA A 236 -3.62 13.54 9.34
C ALA A 236 -5.12 13.52 9.05
N PRO A 237 -5.81 12.39 9.28
CA PRO A 237 -7.24 12.25 8.95
C PRO A 237 -8.14 13.24 9.70
N ASP A 238 -7.74 13.66 10.89
CA ASP A 238 -8.44 14.64 11.74
C ASP A 238 -8.08 16.10 11.45
N SER A 239 -7.13 16.35 10.54
CA SER A 239 -6.80 17.71 10.12
C SER A 239 -7.98 18.37 9.37
N GLY A 240 -8.14 19.69 9.51
CA GLY A 240 -9.22 20.42 8.84
C GLY A 240 -9.20 20.26 7.31
N LEU A 241 -8.01 20.16 6.71
CA LEU A 241 -7.84 19.94 5.28
C LEU A 241 -8.30 18.52 4.85
N ALA A 242 -7.88 17.48 5.57
CA ALA A 242 -8.27 16.11 5.26
C ALA A 242 -9.79 15.90 5.46
N VAL A 243 -10.34 16.41 6.56
CA VAL A 243 -11.79 16.36 6.86
C VAL A 243 -12.60 17.04 5.75
N SER A 244 -12.18 18.23 5.31
CA SER A 244 -12.86 18.96 4.22
C SER A 244 -12.84 18.19 2.90
N ILE A 245 -11.68 17.65 2.52
CA ILE A 245 -11.52 16.86 1.30
C ILE A 245 -12.34 15.56 1.35
N ALA A 246 -12.29 14.83 2.47
CA ALA A 246 -13.04 13.59 2.65
C ALA A 246 -14.56 13.82 2.63
N ALA A 247 -15.05 14.91 3.22
CA ALA A 247 -16.45 15.32 3.11
C ALA A 247 -16.87 15.59 1.66
N GLY A 248 -16.02 16.27 0.88
CA GLY A 248 -16.23 16.47 -0.55
C GLY A 248 -16.36 15.15 -1.32
N VAL A 249 -15.44 14.21 -1.11
CA VAL A 249 -15.49 12.90 -1.80
C VAL A 249 -16.75 12.11 -1.45
N ARG A 250 -17.16 12.10 -0.18
CA ARG A 250 -18.38 11.40 0.27
C ARG A 250 -19.66 11.99 -0.33
N THR A 251 -19.79 13.32 -0.34
CA THR A 251 -20.96 13.99 -0.91
C THR A 251 -21.12 13.73 -2.42
N MET A 252 -20.03 13.41 -3.12
CA MET A 252 -20.05 13.08 -4.55
C MET A 252 -20.23 11.58 -4.84
N GLY A 253 -20.41 10.73 -3.83
CA GLY A 253 -20.62 9.29 -4.02
C GLY A 253 -19.41 8.55 -4.58
N LEU A 254 -18.21 9.13 -4.46
CA LEU A 254 -16.96 8.55 -4.95
C LEU A 254 -16.30 7.61 -3.93
N ALA A 255 -16.90 7.49 -2.74
CA ALA A 255 -16.43 6.66 -1.64
C ALA A 255 -17.62 6.15 -0.82
N ALA A 256 -17.71 4.83 -0.66
CA ALA A 256 -18.58 4.18 0.31
C ALA A 256 -17.83 3.98 1.63
#